data_AF-A0A1V5S2I8-F1
#
_entry.id   AF-A0A1V5S2I8-F1
#
_cell.length_a   1.000
_cell.length_b   1.000
_cell.length_c   1.000
_cell.angle_alpha   90.00
_cell.angle_beta   90.00
_cell.angle_gamma   90.00
#
_symmetry.space_group_name_H-M   'P 1'
#
loop_
_entity.id
_entity.type
_entity.pdbx_description
1 polymer ?
#
loop_
_entity_poly.entity_id
_entity_poly.type
_entity_poly.pdbx_seq_one_letter_code
_entity_poly.pdbx_strand_id
1 'polypeptide(L)'
;MSFSVDKTNLLISLYKGETFETLPNNAKTRNAVVPYRRELFEQKEIIIDFDANFNLLGTELLEGQYVSKNASQLQHSIDSISTKIDEEKNKYREDFLRNKYYNSYTGSSSAFAILDSTIDAKGYNFQDILLNTENGLQEQVMLSSINRAYTIKNDLIYNQSIINALLFDARKHSIEWYKKFTLSFACIIFFFIGAPLGAIIRKGGMGLPIVISIVLFIVYYIIDNTGYKMAREGIWEVGMGMWFSALVLLPLGMFLTYKAVTDAVILTTEGKLFNPKKWINALIALVKKKKKNI
;
A
#
# COMPACT_ATOMS: atom_id res chain seq x y z
N MET A 1 -5.42 13.54 35.22
CA MET A 1 -4.30 13.61 34.27
C MET A 1 -4.03 15.08 34.01
N SER A 2 -2.79 15.52 34.25
CA SER A 2 -2.34 16.90 34.06
C SER A 2 -0.93 16.90 33.47
N PHE A 3 -0.54 18.00 32.83
CA PHE A 3 0.84 18.20 32.40
C PHE A 3 1.65 18.85 33.53
N SER A 4 2.95 18.54 33.58
CA SER A 4 3.91 19.31 34.37
C SER A 4 3.92 20.77 33.90
N VAL A 5 4.32 21.68 34.79
CA VAL A 5 4.47 23.11 34.50
C VAL A 5 5.33 23.34 33.25
N ASP A 6 6.37 22.52 33.07
CA ASP A 6 7.30 22.59 31.94
C ASP A 6 6.83 21.82 30.69
N LYS A 7 5.65 21.17 30.77
CA LYS A 7 5.06 20.34 29.70
C LYS A 7 5.95 19.20 29.17
N THR A 8 6.99 18.84 29.91
CA THR A 8 7.91 17.73 29.60
C THR A 8 7.50 16.39 30.22
N ASN A 9 6.53 16.42 31.13
CA ASN A 9 6.05 15.25 31.86
C ASN A 9 4.53 15.22 31.90
N LEU A 10 3.97 14.02 31.77
CA LEU A 10 2.56 13.72 31.97
C LEU A 10 2.37 13.14 33.37
N LEU A 11 1.54 13.78 34.18
CA LEU A 11 1.19 13.33 35.52
C LEU A 11 -0.15 12.62 35.52
N ILE A 12 -0.14 11.37 35.96
CA ILE A 12 -1.32 10.53 36.07
C ILE A 12 -1.53 10.21 37.55
N SER A 13 -2.50 10.88 38.17
CA SER A 13 -3.01 10.52 39.49
C SER A 13 -4.04 9.41 39.37
N LEU A 14 -3.73 8.25 39.92
CA LEU A 14 -4.56 7.07 40.01
C LEU A 14 -5.13 6.96 41.43
N TYR A 15 -6.37 6.49 41.54
CA TYR A 15 -7.04 6.28 42.83
C TYR A 15 -7.50 4.83 42.93
N LYS A 16 -7.34 4.23 44.12
CA LYS A 16 -7.77 2.87 44.49
C LYS A 16 -7.42 1.82 43.43
N GLY A 17 -6.15 1.43 43.38
CA GLY A 17 -5.66 0.48 42.39
C GLY A 17 -4.58 -0.45 42.90
N GLU A 18 -4.14 -1.34 42.02
CA GLU A 18 -3.03 -2.24 42.24
C GLU A 18 -1.98 -2.08 41.13
N THR A 19 -0.71 -1.98 41.50
CA THR A 19 0.42 -2.01 40.56
C THR A 19 1.15 -3.33 40.66
N PHE A 20 1.57 -3.87 39.53
CA PHE A 20 2.42 -5.05 39.44
C PHE A 20 3.77 -4.67 38.84
N GLU A 21 4.85 -5.07 39.49
CA GLU A 21 6.21 -4.87 38.98
C GLU A 21 6.98 -6.19 39.07
N THR A 22 7.54 -6.62 37.94
CA THR A 22 8.43 -7.78 37.88
C THR A 22 9.81 -7.36 38.34
N LEU A 23 10.35 -7.99 39.38
CA LEU A 23 11.69 -7.69 39.85
C LEU A 23 12.71 -8.33 38.88
N PRO A 24 13.78 -7.61 38.51
CA PRO A 24 14.82 -8.17 37.64
C PRO A 24 15.42 -9.41 38.31
N ASN A 25 15.30 -10.55 37.64
CA ASN A 25 15.82 -11.83 38.13
C ASN A 25 17.15 -12.14 37.44
N ASN A 26 18.24 -12.20 38.20
CA ASN A 26 19.59 -12.52 37.69
C ASN A 26 19.84 -14.04 37.60
N ALA A 27 18.83 -14.90 37.80
CA ALA A 27 18.99 -16.35 37.73
C ALA A 27 19.00 -16.86 36.27
N LYS A 28 20.13 -17.43 35.83
CA LYS A 28 20.34 -18.06 34.50
C LYS A 28 19.64 -19.43 34.33
N THR A 29 18.52 -19.68 35.00
CA THR A 29 17.86 -20.99 35.00
C THR A 29 16.51 -20.91 34.29
N ARG A 30 16.28 -21.80 33.31
CA ARG A 30 15.11 -21.81 32.41
C ARG A 30 13.74 -21.93 33.10
N ASN A 31 13.71 -22.30 34.39
CA ASN A 31 12.49 -22.49 35.20
C ASN A 31 12.44 -21.59 36.46
N ALA A 32 13.19 -20.48 36.47
CA ALA A 32 13.18 -19.59 37.63
C ALA A 32 11.83 -18.85 37.74
N VAL A 33 11.12 -19.05 38.86
CA VAL A 33 9.94 -18.24 39.22
C VAL A 33 10.38 -16.78 39.27
N VAL A 34 9.78 -15.93 38.43
CA VAL A 34 10.08 -14.50 38.41
C VAL A 34 9.43 -13.87 39.64
N PRO A 35 10.21 -13.37 40.62
CA PRO A 35 9.63 -12.69 41.76
C PRO A 35 8.94 -11.41 41.28
N TYR A 36 7.71 -11.20 41.73
CA TYR A 36 6.94 -9.99 41.43
C TYR A 36 6.55 -9.30 42.73
N ARG A 37 6.43 -7.98 42.65
CA ARG A 37 5.92 -7.14 43.73
C ARG A 37 4.55 -6.61 43.33
N ARG A 38 3.58 -6.74 44.25
CA ARG A 38 2.27 -6.10 44.15
C ARG A 38 2.21 -4.95 45.14
N GLU A 39 1.72 -3.82 44.68
CA GLU A 39 1.49 -2.64 45.49
C GLU A 39 0.01 -2.25 45.39
N LEU A 40 -0.70 -2.27 46.53
CA LEU A 40 -2.06 -1.77 46.66
C LEU A 40 -1.99 -0.30 47.10
N PHE A 41 -2.65 0.60 46.38
CA PHE A 41 -2.58 2.04 46.66
C PHE A 41 -3.97 2.68 46.65
N GLU A 42 -4.21 3.58 47.61
CA GLU A 42 -5.41 4.42 47.63
C GLU A 42 -5.26 5.63 46.69
N GLN A 43 -4.06 6.19 46.59
CA GLN A 43 -3.70 7.23 45.64
C GLN A 43 -2.24 7.05 45.20
N LYS A 44 -1.97 7.12 43.89
CA LYS A 44 -0.62 7.00 43.31
C LYS A 44 -0.46 7.96 42.14
N GLU A 45 0.69 8.62 42.05
CA GLU A 45 1.02 9.49 40.93
C GLU A 45 2.12 8.84 40.08
N ILE A 46 1.85 8.70 38.78
CA ILE A 46 2.81 8.22 37.80
C ILE A 46 3.25 9.40 36.94
N ILE A 47 4.56 9.52 36.77
CA ILE A 47 5.18 10.49 35.88
C ILE A 47 5.62 9.73 34.62
N ILE A 48 5.14 10.17 33.47
CA ILE A 48 5.58 9.66 32.17
C ILE A 48 6.32 10.79 31.47
N ASP A 49 7.56 10.53 31.03
CA ASP A 49 8.31 11.46 30.20
C ASP A 49 7.51 11.72 28.91
N PHE A 50 7.06 12.95 28.73
CA PHE A 50 6.24 13.37 27.60
C PHE A 50 6.56 14.81 27.25
N ASP A 51 7.38 15.00 26.24
CA ASP A 51 7.69 16.33 25.74
C ASP A 51 6.57 16.82 24.83
N ALA A 52 5.69 17.67 25.38
CA ALA A 52 4.65 18.34 24.61
C ALA A 52 5.16 19.60 23.88
N ASN A 53 6.43 19.96 24.03
CA ASN A 53 6.99 21.09 23.31
C ASN A 53 7.09 20.75 21.82
N PHE A 54 6.80 21.74 20.97
CA PHE A 54 6.96 21.61 19.52
C PHE A 54 8.45 21.64 19.18
N ASN A 55 9.16 20.55 19.49
CA ASN A 55 10.50 20.34 18.99
C ASN A 55 10.39 19.95 17.52
N LEU A 56 11.20 20.59 16.68
CA LEU A 56 11.34 20.20 15.28
C LEU A 56 11.72 18.72 15.29
N LEU A 57 10.84 17.85 14.80
CA LEU A 57 11.07 16.41 14.76
C LEU A 57 12.47 16.16 14.21
N GLY A 58 13.33 15.58 15.04
CA GLY A 58 14.74 15.39 14.71
C GLY A 58 14.86 14.71 13.35
N THR A 59 15.72 15.25 12.48
CA THR A 59 16.00 14.70 11.15
C THR A 59 16.35 13.21 11.23
N GLU A 60 16.90 12.75 12.36
CA GLU A 60 17.19 11.35 12.70
C GLU A 60 15.97 10.42 12.61
N LEU A 61 14.77 10.87 13.02
CA LEU A 61 13.54 10.05 12.93
C LEU A 61 13.03 9.95 11.47
N LEU A 62 13.36 10.95 10.66
CA LEU A 62 13.08 10.97 9.23
C LEU A 62 14.20 10.32 8.41
N GLU A 63 15.37 10.08 9.01
CA GLU A 63 16.54 9.53 8.36
C GLU A 63 16.26 8.07 7.98
N GLY A 64 16.34 7.78 6.68
CA GLY A 64 16.02 6.45 6.14
C GLY A 64 14.53 6.21 5.84
N GLN A 65 13.62 7.09 6.24
CA GLN A 65 12.23 7.04 5.76
C GLN A 65 12.17 7.32 4.25
N TYR A 66 11.22 6.69 3.55
CA TYR A 66 11.07 6.85 2.10
C TYR A 66 10.84 8.32 1.68
N VAL A 67 10.27 9.14 2.55
CA VAL A 67 9.98 10.57 2.29
C VAL A 67 11.25 11.43 2.23
N SER A 68 12.30 11.09 2.99
CA SER A 68 13.54 11.88 3.06
C SER A 68 14.57 11.51 1.98
N LYS A 69 14.35 10.42 1.24
CA LYS A 69 15.27 9.92 0.22
C LYS A 69 15.24 10.75 -1.06
N ASN A 70 16.40 10.88 -1.69
CA ASN A 70 16.52 11.42 -3.05
C ASN A 70 16.11 10.36 -4.10
N ALA A 71 16.00 10.75 -5.38
CA ALA A 71 15.53 9.84 -6.44
C ALA A 71 16.43 8.61 -6.64
N SER A 72 17.76 8.76 -6.50
CA SER A 72 18.71 7.64 -6.63
C SER A 72 18.61 6.68 -5.44
N GLN A 73 18.55 7.20 -4.22
CA GLN A 73 18.35 6.42 -2.99
C GLN A 73 17.00 5.69 -2.98
N LEU A 74 15.95 6.32 -3.53
CA LEU A 74 14.65 5.69 -3.74
C LEU A 74 14.76 4.52 -4.72
N GLN A 75 15.44 4.70 -5.87
CA GLN A 75 15.65 3.62 -6.83
C GLN A 75 16.39 2.44 -6.20
N HIS A 76 17.51 2.69 -5.52
CA HIS A 76 18.24 1.65 -4.80
C HIS A 76 17.38 0.94 -3.74
N SER A 77 16.50 1.68 -3.05
CA SER A 77 15.57 1.08 -2.08
C SER A 77 14.52 0.21 -2.78
N ILE A 78 13.98 0.65 -3.91
CA ILE A 78 13.01 -0.11 -4.71
C ILE A 78 13.64 -1.42 -5.20
N ASP A 79 14.87 -1.35 -5.73
CA ASP A 79 15.59 -2.53 -6.22
C ASP A 79 15.87 -3.51 -5.07
N SER A 80 16.35 -3.00 -3.93
CA SER A 80 16.61 -3.82 -2.74
C SER A 80 15.35 -4.48 -2.19
N ILE A 81 14.24 -3.75 -2.09
CA ILE A 81 12.95 -4.31 -1.64
C ILE A 81 12.44 -5.34 -2.65
N SER A 82 12.59 -5.10 -3.96
CA SER A 82 12.16 -6.02 -5.01
C SER A 82 12.92 -7.34 -4.94
N THR A 83 14.24 -7.31 -4.79
CA THR A 83 15.06 -8.51 -4.58
C THR A 83 14.60 -9.28 -3.33
N LYS A 84 14.34 -8.57 -2.23
CA LYS A 84 13.84 -9.18 -0.99
C LYS A 84 12.47 -9.84 -1.17
N ILE A 85 11.59 -9.26 -1.98
CA ILE A 85 10.29 -9.86 -2.30
C ILE A 85 10.48 -11.19 -3.04
N ASP A 86 11.39 -11.23 -4.01
CA ASP A 86 11.65 -12.44 -4.80
C ASP A 86 12.34 -13.53 -3.97
N GLU A 87 13.28 -13.16 -3.10
CA GLU A 87 13.88 -14.07 -2.12
C GLU A 87 12.84 -14.68 -1.18
N GLU A 88 11.96 -13.86 -0.59
CA GLU A 88 10.91 -14.34 0.31
C GLU A 88 9.89 -15.22 -0.43
N LYS A 89 9.48 -14.85 -1.65
CA LYS A 89 8.60 -15.69 -2.49
C LYS A 89 9.23 -17.05 -2.78
N ASN A 90 10.51 -17.08 -3.16
CA ASN A 90 11.22 -18.32 -3.45
C ASN A 90 11.37 -19.18 -2.20
N LYS A 91 11.72 -18.57 -1.06
CA LYS A 91 11.80 -19.25 0.23
C LYS A 91 10.46 -19.87 0.64
N TYR A 92 9.35 -19.14 0.53
CA TYR A 92 8.02 -19.68 0.85
C TYR A 92 7.58 -20.76 -0.14
N ARG A 93 7.92 -20.62 -1.42
CA ARG A 93 7.68 -21.66 -2.42
C ARG A 93 8.42 -22.95 -2.07
N GLU A 94 9.71 -22.86 -1.76
CA GLU A 94 10.52 -24.02 -1.38
C GLU A 94 10.07 -24.65 -0.07
N ASP A 95 9.72 -23.85 0.95
CA ASP A 95 9.18 -24.37 2.21
C ASP A 95 7.85 -25.09 2.00
N PHE A 96 6.94 -24.50 1.21
CA PHE A 96 5.66 -25.11 0.90
C PHE A 96 5.83 -26.44 0.16
N LEU A 97 6.62 -26.46 -0.92
CA LEU A 97 6.85 -27.67 -1.70
C LEU A 97 7.53 -28.74 -0.85
N ARG A 98 8.67 -28.40 -0.23
CA ARG A 98 9.48 -29.37 0.52
C ARG A 98 8.77 -29.88 1.77
N ASN A 99 8.33 -28.97 2.63
CA ASN A 99 7.92 -29.32 3.99
C ASN A 99 6.42 -29.62 4.11
N LYS A 100 5.58 -29.06 3.22
CA LYS A 100 4.11 -29.15 3.36
C LYS A 100 3.44 -30.03 2.33
N TYR A 101 3.89 -29.95 1.08
CA TYR A 101 3.35 -30.76 -0.01
C TYR A 101 3.99 -32.16 -0.02
N TYR A 102 5.33 -32.24 -0.13
CA TYR A 102 6.04 -33.50 -0.34
C TYR A 102 6.41 -34.24 0.95
N ASN A 103 6.81 -33.55 2.05
CA ASN A 103 7.07 -34.16 3.37
C ASN A 103 5.80 -34.58 4.14
N SER A 104 4.69 -34.83 3.44
CA SER A 104 3.44 -35.24 4.05
C SER A 104 3.42 -36.68 4.57
N TYR A 105 4.40 -37.47 4.16
CA TYR A 105 4.52 -38.88 4.53
C TYR A 105 5.67 -39.09 5.51
N THR A 106 5.34 -39.66 6.67
CA THR A 106 6.31 -40.08 7.68
C THR A 106 7.28 -41.09 7.05
N GLY A 107 8.58 -40.79 7.03
CA GLY A 107 9.63 -41.63 6.41
C GLY A 107 10.16 -41.13 5.07
N SER A 108 9.56 -40.10 4.49
CA SER A 108 9.99 -39.53 3.21
C SER A 108 11.07 -38.45 3.39
N SER A 109 12.24 -38.81 3.95
CA SER A 109 13.44 -37.94 3.92
C SER A 109 13.88 -37.58 2.48
N SER A 110 13.23 -38.15 1.48
CA SER A 110 13.58 -38.13 0.08
C SER A 110 12.34 -37.90 -0.80
N ALA A 111 11.43 -37.01 -0.40
CA ALA A 111 10.25 -36.69 -1.19
C ALA A 111 10.57 -35.99 -2.53
N PHE A 112 11.80 -35.52 -2.70
CA PHE A 112 12.39 -35.10 -3.98
C PHE A 112 13.16 -36.22 -4.72
N ALA A 113 13.32 -37.40 -4.11
CA ALA A 113 14.04 -38.54 -4.72
C ALA A 113 13.11 -39.52 -5.45
N ILE A 114 11.79 -39.41 -5.29
CA ILE A 114 10.85 -40.11 -6.17
C ILE A 114 10.59 -39.22 -7.39
N LEU A 115 11.63 -39.08 -8.21
CA LEU A 115 11.52 -38.69 -9.62
C LEU A 115 11.08 -39.89 -10.49
N ASP A 116 10.55 -40.94 -9.86
CA ASP A 116 10.05 -42.11 -10.57
C ASP A 116 8.59 -41.85 -10.97
N SER A 117 8.46 -41.15 -12.10
CA SER A 117 7.20 -40.86 -12.79
C SER A 117 6.52 -42.10 -13.38
N THR A 118 6.94 -43.31 -12.99
CA THR A 118 6.43 -44.59 -13.51
C THR A 118 5.19 -45.10 -12.78
N ILE A 119 4.82 -44.52 -11.63
CA ILE A 119 3.56 -44.86 -10.95
C ILE A 119 2.42 -44.05 -11.56
N ASP A 120 1.65 -44.68 -12.43
CA ASP A 120 0.41 -44.10 -12.97
C ASP A 120 -0.62 -43.96 -11.84
N ALA A 121 -0.73 -42.77 -11.26
CA ALA A 121 -1.67 -42.48 -10.18
C ALA A 121 -3.15 -42.48 -10.64
N LYS A 122 -3.43 -42.74 -11.92
CA LYS A 122 -4.79 -42.68 -12.50
C LYS A 122 -5.77 -43.76 -12.00
N GLY A 123 -5.36 -44.68 -11.14
CA GLY A 123 -6.21 -45.75 -10.59
C GLY A 123 -6.50 -45.70 -9.09
N TYR A 124 -5.97 -44.73 -8.34
CA TYR A 124 -6.13 -44.71 -6.88
C TYR A 124 -7.45 -44.07 -6.45
N ASN A 125 -8.41 -44.90 -6.02
CA ASN A 125 -9.63 -44.42 -5.37
C ASN A 125 -9.42 -44.26 -3.87
N PHE A 126 -9.05 -43.06 -3.44
CA PHE A 126 -8.87 -42.71 -2.02
C PHE A 126 -10.13 -42.98 -1.18
N GLN A 127 -11.31 -42.91 -1.79
CA GLN A 127 -12.58 -43.16 -1.13
C GLN A 127 -12.67 -44.63 -0.67
N ASP A 128 -12.29 -45.58 -1.53
CA ASP A 128 -12.40 -47.01 -1.23
C ASP A 128 -11.41 -47.46 -0.14
N ILE A 129 -10.22 -46.86 -0.11
CA ILE A 129 -9.20 -47.13 0.93
C ILE A 129 -9.67 -46.58 2.28
N LEU A 130 -10.26 -45.39 2.28
CA LEU A 130 -10.76 -44.77 3.50
C LEU A 130 -11.94 -45.55 4.09
N LEU A 131 -12.82 -46.07 3.24
CA LEU A 131 -14.01 -46.85 3.64
C LEU A 131 -13.69 -48.28 4.10
N ASN A 132 -12.57 -48.85 3.66
CA ASN A 132 -12.12 -50.19 4.06
C ASN A 132 -11.18 -50.18 5.30
N THR A 133 -10.84 -49.00 5.83
CA THR A 133 -10.02 -48.85 7.04
C THR A 133 -10.90 -48.96 8.30
N GLU A 134 -10.38 -49.52 9.40
CA GLU A 134 -11.10 -49.59 10.67
C GLU A 134 -11.65 -48.22 11.12
N ASN A 135 -12.88 -48.18 11.64
CA ASN A 135 -13.63 -46.96 11.97
C ASN A 135 -12.83 -45.95 12.84
N GLY A 136 -12.00 -46.42 13.79
CA GLY A 136 -11.19 -45.54 14.66
C GLY A 136 -9.99 -44.91 13.95
N LEU A 137 -9.35 -45.62 13.03
CA LEU A 137 -8.25 -45.11 12.20
C LEU A 137 -8.77 -44.11 11.16
N GLN A 138 -9.98 -44.32 10.64
CA GLN A 138 -10.62 -43.41 9.69
C GLN A 138 -10.83 -42.01 10.28
N GLU A 139 -11.38 -41.93 11.50
CA GLU A 139 -11.59 -40.66 12.20
C GLU A 139 -10.27 -39.93 12.47
N GLN A 140 -9.24 -40.66 12.91
CA GLN A 140 -7.92 -40.08 13.18
C GLN A 140 -7.25 -39.54 11.90
N VAL A 141 -7.32 -40.28 10.79
CA VAL A 141 -6.80 -39.84 9.49
C VAL A 141 -7.57 -38.63 8.96
N MET A 142 -8.89 -38.60 9.13
CA MET A 142 -9.71 -37.46 8.71
C MET A 142 -9.38 -36.21 9.53
N LEU A 143 -9.32 -36.30 10.86
CA LEU A 143 -9.00 -35.18 11.74
C LEU A 143 -7.58 -34.64 11.48
N SER A 144 -6.59 -35.52 11.29
CA SER A 144 -5.23 -35.10 10.96
C SER A 144 -5.14 -34.43 9.59
N SER A 145 -5.89 -34.91 8.59
CA SER A 145 -5.98 -34.32 7.26
C SER A 145 -6.63 -32.93 7.29
N ILE A 146 -7.71 -32.77 8.06
CA ILE A 146 -8.39 -31.48 8.26
C ILE A 146 -7.44 -30.48 8.94
N ASN A 147 -6.79 -30.88 10.04
CA ASN A 147 -5.84 -30.04 10.76
C ASN A 147 -4.65 -29.65 9.87
N ARG A 148 -4.17 -30.57 9.02
CA ARG A 148 -3.14 -30.28 8.02
C ARG A 148 -3.60 -29.25 7.01
N ALA A 149 -4.81 -29.41 6.45
CA ALA A 149 -5.38 -28.47 5.49
C ALA A 149 -5.52 -27.06 6.08
N TYR A 150 -5.99 -26.95 7.34
CA TYR A 150 -6.07 -25.68 8.04
C TYR A 150 -4.69 -25.06 8.30
N THR A 151 -3.70 -25.87 8.69
CA THR A 151 -2.33 -25.40 8.93
C THR A 151 -1.72 -24.84 7.65
N ILE A 152 -1.88 -25.54 6.53
CA ILE A 152 -1.41 -25.08 5.22
C ILE A 152 -2.12 -23.78 4.81
N LYS A 153 -3.45 -23.73 4.94
CA LYS A 153 -4.23 -22.53 4.63
C LYS A 153 -3.76 -21.31 5.43
N ASN A 154 -3.62 -21.46 6.75
CA ASN A 154 -3.23 -20.36 7.63
C ASN A 154 -1.82 -19.86 7.31
N ASP A 155 -0.91 -20.76 6.99
CA ASP A 155 0.44 -20.39 6.58
C ASP A 155 0.48 -19.67 5.23
N LEU A 156 -0.32 -20.10 4.24
CA LEU A 156 -0.43 -19.39 2.96
C LEU A 156 -0.96 -17.97 3.16
N ILE A 157 -1.97 -17.80 4.00
CA ILE A 157 -2.53 -16.47 4.35
C ILE A 157 -1.46 -15.62 5.04
N TYR A 158 -0.70 -16.20 5.98
CA TYR A 158 0.40 -15.53 6.66
C TYR A 158 1.50 -15.10 5.68
N ASN A 159 2.02 -16.01 4.86
CA ASN A 159 3.07 -15.73 3.87
C ASN A 159 2.59 -14.67 2.86
N GLN A 160 1.34 -14.76 2.40
CA GLN A 160 0.73 -13.74 1.55
C GLN A 160 0.70 -12.37 2.23
N SER A 161 0.39 -12.30 3.54
CA SER A 161 0.40 -11.04 4.29
C SER A 161 1.79 -10.40 4.35
N ILE A 162 2.85 -11.19 4.54
CA ILE A 162 4.23 -10.72 4.56
C ILE A 162 4.64 -10.16 3.20
N ILE A 163 4.36 -10.89 2.11
CA ILE A 163 4.65 -10.43 0.75
C ILE A 163 3.85 -9.17 0.41
N ASN A 164 2.58 -9.10 0.78
CA ASN A 164 1.75 -7.91 0.56
C ASN A 164 2.27 -6.68 1.30
N ALA A 165 2.81 -6.85 2.51
CA ALA A 165 3.43 -5.77 3.27
C ALA A 165 4.70 -5.24 2.56
N LEU A 166 5.55 -6.13 2.05
CA LEU A 166 6.73 -5.74 1.26
C LEU A 166 6.34 -5.04 -0.05
N LEU A 167 5.36 -5.58 -0.78
CA LEU A 167 4.83 -4.95 -2.00
C LEU A 167 4.23 -3.57 -1.71
N PHE A 168 3.57 -3.40 -0.56
CA PHE A 168 3.04 -2.10 -0.14
C PHE A 168 4.17 -1.09 0.11
N ASP A 169 5.27 -1.52 0.74
CA ASP A 169 6.43 -0.67 0.96
C ASP A 169 7.17 -0.30 -0.34
N ALA A 170 7.32 -1.26 -1.26
CA ALA A 170 7.88 -1.02 -2.60
C ALA A 170 7.05 0.02 -3.38
N ARG A 171 5.71 -0.10 -3.31
CA ARG A 171 4.78 0.85 -3.93
C ARG A 171 4.93 2.25 -3.35
N LYS A 172 5.08 2.41 -2.04
CA LYS A 172 5.31 3.73 -1.41
C LYS A 172 6.58 4.41 -1.94
N HIS A 173 7.69 3.67 -1.97
CA HIS A 173 8.96 4.19 -2.50
C HIS A 173 8.84 4.58 -3.98
N SER A 174 8.17 3.74 -4.78
CA SER A 174 7.92 4.00 -6.20
C SER A 174 7.04 5.23 -6.41
N ILE A 175 5.98 5.39 -5.59
CA ILE A 175 5.08 6.55 -5.65
C ILE A 175 5.85 7.85 -5.39
N GLU A 176 6.66 7.89 -4.33
CA GLU A 176 7.47 9.09 -4.03
C GLU A 176 8.50 9.38 -5.11
N TRP A 177 9.05 8.34 -5.75
CA TRP A 177 9.94 8.50 -6.90
C TRP A 177 9.21 9.20 -8.05
N TYR A 178 8.06 8.67 -8.49
CA TYR A 178 7.26 9.27 -9.57
C TYR A 178 6.76 10.68 -9.22
N LYS A 179 6.34 10.90 -7.97
CA LYS A 179 5.81 12.18 -7.49
C LYS A 179 6.79 13.35 -7.66
N LYS A 180 8.10 13.10 -7.52
CA LYS A 180 9.14 14.11 -7.76
C LYS A 180 9.16 14.59 -9.21
N PHE A 181 8.84 13.72 -10.17
CA PHE A 181 8.77 14.07 -11.59
C PHE A 181 7.40 14.62 -11.99
N THR A 182 6.31 14.00 -11.53
CA THR A 182 4.95 14.41 -11.89
C THR A 182 4.60 15.79 -11.36
N LEU A 183 5.13 16.19 -10.19
CA LEU A 183 4.94 17.54 -9.66
C LEU A 183 5.54 18.61 -10.60
N SER A 184 6.77 18.41 -11.04
CA SER A 184 7.43 19.31 -12.00
C SER A 184 6.69 19.36 -13.33
N PHE A 185 6.20 18.21 -13.80
CA PHE A 185 5.42 18.12 -15.03
C PHE A 185 4.04 18.78 -14.92
N ALA A 186 3.39 18.70 -13.77
CA ALA A 186 2.12 19.36 -13.51
C ALA A 186 2.23 20.88 -13.67
N CYS A 187 3.33 21.49 -13.23
CA CYS A 187 3.59 22.92 -13.44
C CYS A 187 3.57 23.31 -14.92
N ILE A 188 4.17 22.48 -15.79
CA ILE A 188 4.18 22.70 -17.24
C ILE A 188 2.76 22.60 -17.81
N ILE A 189 1.98 21.60 -17.39
CA ILE A 189 0.58 21.46 -17.82
C ILE A 189 -0.25 22.67 -17.38
N PHE A 190 -0.12 23.10 -16.12
CA PHE A 190 -0.84 24.28 -15.62
C PHE A 190 -0.44 25.56 -16.32
N PHE A 191 0.82 25.71 -16.74
CA PHE A 191 1.25 26.82 -17.58
C PHE A 191 0.51 26.84 -18.92
N PHE A 192 0.41 25.69 -19.60
CA PHE A 192 -0.35 25.56 -20.86
C PHE A 192 -1.87 25.69 -20.69
N ILE A 193 -2.40 25.55 -19.48
CA ILE A 193 -3.83 25.80 -19.21
C ILE A 193 -4.05 27.28 -18.86
N GLY A 194 -3.20 27.85 -18.01
CA GLY A 194 -3.33 29.22 -17.50
C GLY A 194 -3.07 30.29 -18.56
N ALA A 195 -2.02 30.12 -19.38
CA ALA A 195 -1.67 31.07 -20.44
C ALA A 195 -2.82 31.31 -21.44
N PRO A 196 -3.45 30.29 -22.04
CA PRO A 196 -4.58 30.50 -22.95
C PRO A 196 -5.83 31.00 -22.24
N LEU A 197 -6.12 30.55 -21.01
CA LEU A 197 -7.29 31.05 -20.27
C LEU A 197 -7.19 32.54 -19.95
N GLY A 198 -6.00 33.02 -19.59
CA GLY A 198 -5.72 34.44 -19.38
C GLY A 198 -5.83 35.27 -20.66
N ALA A 199 -5.36 34.73 -21.80
CA ALA A 199 -5.39 35.44 -23.09
C ALA A 199 -6.81 35.47 -23.73
N ILE A 200 -7.58 34.37 -23.63
CA ILE A 200 -8.91 34.25 -24.25
C ILE A 200 -9.94 35.13 -23.53
N ILE A 201 -9.92 35.17 -22.20
CA ILE A 201 -10.98 35.77 -21.39
C ILE A 201 -10.69 37.27 -21.20
N ARG A 202 -10.77 38.03 -22.29
CA ARG A 202 -10.53 39.49 -22.29
C ARG A 202 -11.76 40.33 -21.90
N LYS A 203 -12.97 39.73 -21.85
CA LYS A 203 -14.25 40.43 -21.59
C LYS A 203 -14.82 40.24 -20.18
N GLY A 204 -14.16 39.47 -19.32
CA GLY A 204 -14.50 39.37 -17.88
C GLY A 204 -13.47 40.13 -17.06
N GLY A 205 -13.86 40.72 -15.92
CA GLY A 205 -12.91 41.33 -14.98
C GLY A 205 -11.84 40.34 -14.51
N MET A 206 -10.76 40.84 -13.88
CA MET A 206 -9.58 40.05 -13.47
C MET A 206 -9.90 38.78 -12.65
N GLY A 207 -11.08 38.68 -12.02
CA GLY A 207 -11.49 37.54 -11.21
C GLY A 207 -11.94 36.28 -11.97
N LEU A 208 -12.49 36.39 -13.19
CA LEU A 208 -13.05 35.22 -13.89
C LEU A 208 -11.99 34.17 -14.27
N PRO A 209 -10.81 34.54 -14.82
CA PRO A 209 -9.74 33.57 -15.08
C PRO A 209 -9.22 32.90 -13.80
N ILE A 210 -9.18 33.65 -12.68
CA ILE A 210 -8.73 33.14 -11.38
C ILE A 210 -9.67 32.05 -10.86
N VAL A 211 -10.99 32.31 -10.87
CA VAL A 211 -11.99 31.33 -10.40
C VAL A 211 -11.94 30.05 -11.24
N ILE A 212 -11.85 30.17 -12.56
CA ILE A 212 -11.74 29.00 -13.46
C ILE A 212 -10.44 28.21 -13.16
N SER A 213 -9.34 28.90 -12.87
CA SER A 213 -8.06 28.26 -12.52
C SER A 213 -8.16 27.47 -11.22
N ILE A 214 -8.82 28.01 -10.20
CA ILE A 214 -9.06 27.32 -8.92
C ILE A 214 -9.91 26.07 -9.13
N VAL A 215 -10.99 26.16 -9.93
CA VAL A 215 -11.85 25.00 -10.22
C VAL A 215 -11.06 23.90 -10.94
N LEU A 216 -10.23 24.26 -11.93
CA LEU A 216 -9.38 23.28 -12.62
C LEU A 216 -8.32 22.67 -11.69
N PHE A 217 -7.74 23.45 -10.78
CA PHE A 217 -6.82 22.94 -9.76
C PHE A 217 -7.49 21.93 -8.82
N ILE A 218 -8.73 22.19 -8.39
CA ILE A 218 -9.50 21.24 -7.57
C ILE A 218 -9.74 19.94 -8.33
N VAL A 219 -10.13 20.03 -9.62
CA VAL A 219 -10.34 18.84 -10.47
C VAL A 219 -9.04 18.05 -10.62
N TYR A 220 -7.92 18.73 -10.88
CA TYR A 220 -6.59 18.10 -10.90
C TYR A 220 -6.32 17.36 -9.59
N TYR A 221 -6.49 18.03 -8.45
CA TYR A 221 -6.19 17.46 -7.14
C TYR A 221 -7.03 16.20 -6.85
N ILE A 222 -8.31 16.21 -7.23
CA ILE A 222 -9.19 15.04 -7.06
C ILE A 222 -8.70 13.87 -7.92
N ILE A 223 -8.36 14.12 -9.19
CA ILE A 223 -7.87 13.09 -10.12
C ILE A 223 -6.52 12.53 -9.65
N ASP A 224 -5.60 13.42 -9.26
CA ASP A 224 -4.27 13.06 -8.77
C ASP A 224 -4.35 12.21 -7.50
N ASN A 225 -5.16 12.63 -6.53
CA ASN A 225 -5.37 11.87 -5.29
C ASN A 225 -6.06 10.52 -5.55
N THR A 226 -6.95 10.44 -6.55
CA THR A 226 -7.57 9.18 -6.96
C THR A 226 -6.53 8.22 -7.57
N GLY A 227 -5.68 8.72 -8.47
CA GLY A 227 -4.58 7.94 -9.06
C GLY A 227 -3.58 7.47 -8.01
N TYR A 228 -3.19 8.36 -7.09
CA TYR A 228 -2.35 8.04 -5.94
C TYR A 228 -2.97 6.93 -5.08
N LYS A 229 -4.26 7.00 -4.77
CA LYS A 229 -4.95 5.98 -3.97
C LYS A 229 -4.96 4.62 -4.68
N MET A 230 -5.27 4.60 -5.97
CA MET A 230 -5.28 3.36 -6.78
C MET A 230 -3.90 2.73 -6.90
N ALA A 231 -2.84 3.53 -7.09
CA ALA A 231 -1.45 3.05 -7.11
C ALA A 231 -1.02 2.50 -5.75
N ARG A 232 -1.35 3.21 -4.66
CA ARG A 232 -1.00 2.80 -3.29
C ARG A 232 -1.68 1.49 -2.90
N GLU A 233 -2.94 1.31 -3.28
CA GLU A 233 -3.72 0.09 -3.03
C GLU A 233 -3.32 -1.05 -3.99
N GLY A 234 -2.56 -0.77 -5.06
CA GLY A 234 -2.07 -1.76 -6.03
C GLY A 234 -3.15 -2.24 -6.98
N ILE A 235 -4.23 -1.46 -7.12
CA ILE A 235 -5.26 -1.69 -8.14
C ILE A 235 -4.66 -1.40 -9.51
N TRP A 236 -3.86 -0.32 -9.61
CA TRP A 236 -3.12 0.08 -10.80
C TRP A 236 -1.62 -0.02 -10.59
N GLU A 237 -0.89 -0.17 -11.68
CA GLU A 237 0.57 0.00 -11.71
C GLU A 237 0.92 1.44 -11.27
N VAL A 238 2.02 1.58 -10.53
CA VAL A 238 2.35 2.83 -9.84
C VAL A 238 2.58 3.98 -10.83
N GLY A 239 3.30 3.73 -11.92
CA GLY A 239 3.50 4.70 -12.99
C GLY A 239 2.18 5.19 -13.57
N MET A 240 1.28 4.28 -13.96
CA MET A 240 -0.03 4.65 -14.51
C MET A 240 -0.86 5.49 -13.54
N GLY A 241 -0.90 5.13 -12.25
CA GLY A 241 -1.65 5.88 -11.24
C GLY A 241 -1.09 7.28 -11.02
N MET A 242 0.24 7.44 -10.98
CA MET A 242 0.89 8.75 -10.75
C MET A 242 0.84 9.67 -11.97
N TRP A 243 0.88 9.12 -13.18
CA TRP A 243 0.75 9.91 -14.42
C TRP A 243 -0.71 10.13 -14.85
N PHE A 244 -1.68 9.58 -14.11
CA PHE A 244 -3.09 9.64 -14.48
C PHE A 244 -3.61 11.07 -14.62
N SER A 245 -3.29 11.94 -13.68
CA SER A 245 -3.68 13.35 -13.70
C SER A 245 -3.11 14.07 -14.92
N ALA A 246 -1.83 13.83 -15.24
CA ALA A 246 -1.16 14.35 -16.42
C ALA A 246 -1.78 13.85 -17.73
N LEU A 247 -2.10 12.56 -17.84
CA LEU A 247 -2.74 11.98 -19.02
C LEU A 247 -4.11 12.57 -19.32
N VAL A 248 -4.86 12.99 -18.28
CA VAL A 248 -6.17 13.60 -18.44
C VAL A 248 -6.06 15.10 -18.79
N LEU A 249 -5.15 15.83 -18.14
CA LEU A 249 -5.06 17.29 -18.29
C LEU A 249 -4.20 17.74 -19.46
N LEU A 250 -3.20 16.97 -19.88
CA LEU A 250 -2.32 17.34 -20.98
C LEU A 250 -3.10 17.52 -22.31
N PRO A 251 -3.99 16.60 -22.72
CA PRO A 251 -4.82 16.81 -23.90
C PRO A 251 -5.71 18.06 -23.79
N LEU A 252 -6.22 18.34 -22.59
CA LEU A 252 -7.05 19.52 -22.33
C LEU A 252 -6.22 20.81 -22.48
N GLY A 253 -5.04 20.88 -21.87
CA GLY A 253 -4.13 22.01 -21.96
C GLY A 253 -3.65 22.27 -23.39
N MET A 254 -3.29 21.21 -24.11
CA MET A 254 -2.90 21.31 -25.53
C MET A 254 -4.07 21.81 -26.40
N PHE A 255 -5.28 21.30 -26.17
CA PHE A 255 -6.47 21.74 -26.89
C PHE A 255 -6.81 23.23 -26.62
N LEU A 256 -6.76 23.65 -25.35
CA LEU A 256 -6.99 25.05 -24.96
C LEU A 256 -5.93 25.97 -25.57
N THR A 257 -4.67 25.57 -25.54
CA THR A 257 -3.56 26.33 -26.16
C THR A 257 -3.76 26.48 -27.66
N TYR A 258 -4.07 25.39 -28.36
CA TYR A 258 -4.31 25.42 -29.81
C TYR A 258 -5.48 26.36 -30.16
N LYS A 259 -6.57 26.32 -29.39
CA LYS A 259 -7.73 27.19 -29.61
C LYS A 259 -7.46 28.67 -29.30
N ALA A 260 -6.64 28.96 -28.29
CA ALA A 260 -6.23 30.34 -27.99
C ALA A 260 -5.40 30.95 -29.13
N VAL A 261 -4.49 30.15 -29.71
CA VAL A 261 -3.63 30.60 -30.82
C VAL A 261 -4.41 30.77 -32.13
N THR A 262 -5.42 29.93 -32.39
CA THR A 262 -6.21 29.95 -33.63
C THR A 262 -7.39 30.95 -33.58
N ASP A 263 -7.29 31.97 -32.73
CA ASP A 263 -8.23 33.11 -32.60
C ASP A 263 -9.71 32.70 -32.45
N ALA A 264 -9.96 31.73 -31.58
CA ALA A 264 -11.32 31.28 -31.33
C ALA A 264 -12.05 32.26 -30.39
N VAL A 265 -12.92 33.08 -30.97
CA VAL A 265 -14.03 33.77 -30.29
C VAL A 265 -15.01 32.71 -29.77
N ILE A 266 -14.71 32.07 -28.64
CA ILE A 266 -15.58 31.02 -28.04
C ILE A 266 -16.54 31.60 -27.00
N LEU A 267 -16.34 32.85 -26.56
CA LEU A 267 -17.09 33.48 -25.47
C LEU A 267 -17.71 34.83 -25.86
N THR A 268 -18.16 34.99 -27.11
CA THR A 268 -19.22 35.98 -27.39
C THR A 268 -20.55 35.28 -27.44
N THR A 269 -21.31 35.48 -26.36
CA THR A 269 -22.76 35.70 -26.40
C THR A 269 -23.55 34.67 -27.19
N GLU A 270 -23.60 33.42 -26.70
CA GLU A 270 -24.80 32.57 -26.68
C GLU A 270 -24.43 31.21 -26.07
N GLY A 271 -25.10 30.85 -24.97
CA GLY A 271 -24.78 29.70 -24.13
C GLY A 271 -24.93 28.33 -24.82
N LYS A 272 -23.90 27.91 -25.55
CA LYS A 272 -23.89 26.59 -26.23
C LYS A 272 -22.59 25.79 -26.10
N LEU A 273 -21.75 26.02 -25.08
CA LEU A 273 -20.43 25.38 -25.02
C LEU A 273 -20.09 24.47 -23.83
N PHE A 274 -21.00 24.26 -22.88
CA PHE A 274 -20.81 23.19 -21.89
C PHE A 274 -21.79 22.03 -22.15
N ASN A 275 -21.61 21.32 -23.26
CA ASN A 275 -22.32 20.05 -23.50
C ASN A 275 -21.33 18.88 -23.34
N PRO A 276 -21.12 18.36 -22.10
CA PRO A 276 -20.11 17.34 -21.79
C PRO A 276 -20.25 16.05 -22.61
N LYS A 277 -21.45 15.78 -23.15
CA LYS A 277 -21.73 14.62 -24.01
C LYS A 277 -20.93 14.60 -25.32
N LYS A 278 -20.64 15.75 -25.94
CA LYS A 278 -19.82 15.80 -27.16
C LYS A 278 -18.35 15.47 -26.89
N TRP A 279 -17.85 15.87 -25.71
CA TRP A 279 -16.46 15.67 -25.30
C TRP A 279 -16.19 14.19 -24.95
N ILE A 280 -17.12 13.56 -24.22
CA ILE A 280 -17.08 12.13 -23.91
C ILE A 280 -17.13 11.30 -25.20
N ASN A 281 -18.00 11.65 -26.15
CA ASN A 281 -18.12 10.91 -27.41
C ASN A 281 -16.88 11.06 -28.32
N ALA A 282 -16.20 12.21 -28.30
CA ALA A 282 -14.95 12.41 -29.04
C ALA A 282 -13.79 11.59 -28.44
N LEU A 283 -13.69 11.51 -27.11
CA LEU A 283 -12.73 10.66 -26.40
C LEU A 283 -13.00 9.16 -26.68
N ILE A 284 -14.26 8.73 -26.63
CA ILE A 284 -14.64 7.34 -26.95
C ILE A 284 -14.32 7.00 -28.41
N ALA A 285 -14.50 7.95 -29.35
CA ALA A 285 -14.17 7.74 -30.76
C ALA A 285 -12.67 7.58 -31.00
N LEU A 286 -11.83 8.36 -30.31
CA LEU A 286 -10.36 8.23 -30.38
C LEU A 286 -9.87 6.90 -29.80
N VAL A 287 -10.48 6.44 -28.70
CA VAL A 287 -10.15 5.13 -28.10
C VAL A 287 -10.61 3.97 -29.00
N LYS A 288 -11.79 4.06 -29.65
CA LYS A 288 -12.26 3.05 -30.62
C LYS A 288 -11.39 2.95 -31.87
N LYS A 289 -10.84 4.07 -32.36
CA LYS A 289 -10.00 4.07 -33.57
C LYS A 289 -8.67 3.34 -33.37
N LYS A 290 -8.15 3.32 -32.14
CA LYS A 290 -6.92 2.59 -31.77
C LYS A 290 -7.13 1.08 -31.66
N LYS A 291 -8.36 0.62 -31.41
CA LYS A 291 -8.71 -0.82 -31.30
C LYS A 291 -9.00 -1.49 -32.65
N LYS A 292 -9.02 -0.73 -33.76
CA LYS A 292 -9.28 -1.24 -35.12
C LYS A 292 -8.00 -1.42 -35.95
N ASN A 293 -6.84 -1.03 -35.42
CA ASN A 293 -5.52 -1.14 -36.06
C ASN A 293 -4.58 -2.11 -35.31
N ILE A 294 -5.15 -3.09 -34.62
CA ILE A 294 -4.50 -4.33 -34.16
C ILE A 294 -5.34 -5.46 -34.74
#